data_AF-A0A3M0WWY7-F1
#
_entry.id   AF-A0A3M0WWY7-F1
#
_cell.length_a   1.000
_cell.length_b   1.000
_cell.length_c   1.000
_cell.angle_alpha   90.00
_cell.angle_beta   90.00
_cell.angle_gamma   90.00
#
_symmetry.space_group_name_H-M   'P 1'
#
loop_
_entity.id
_entity.type
_entity.pdbx_description
1 polymer ?
#
loop_
_entity_poly.entity_id
_entity_poly.type
_entity_poly.pdbx_seq_one_letter_code
_entity_poly.pdbx_strand_id
1 'polypeptide(L)'
;MLKKIVRIGGSAMETYSYYSGRVNPGIKLEKDERLGYAVFLGEAGRGRRLIKVGLDRYDPACFEKCEGGTALVFRCGVKKIKTKTGFELFRLTREKRSEPNRVLVRIDTSGEYTRDSWGRTEPIAGDPHEIVYGYGAHGLAGRCGGWKDYLTILQRGDAVKIITEGGSKTENYVLEYDEYGKLSVVRIEEWEGTETEEETL
;
A
#
# COMPACT_ATOMS: atom_id res chain seq x y z
N MET A 1 -27.97 -9.05 20.51
CA MET A 1 -27.73 -9.08 19.05
C MET A 1 -26.22 -9.20 18.80
N LEU A 2 -25.72 -10.41 18.52
CA LEU A 2 -24.29 -10.67 18.31
C LEU A 2 -23.86 -10.17 16.92
N LYS A 3 -22.87 -9.28 16.87
CA LYS A 3 -22.31 -8.74 15.63
C LYS A 3 -21.56 -9.85 14.87
N LYS A 4 -21.97 -10.13 13.64
CA LYS A 4 -21.21 -10.97 12.71
C LYS A 4 -19.95 -10.19 12.30
N ILE A 5 -18.82 -10.50 12.94
CA ILE A 5 -17.49 -10.00 12.54
C ILE A 5 -17.09 -10.83 11.31
N VAL A 6 -17.11 -10.23 10.13
CA VAL A 6 -16.45 -10.82 8.97
C VAL A 6 -14.95 -10.71 9.22
N ARG A 7 -14.33 -11.80 9.63
CA ARG A 7 -12.86 -11.90 9.75
C ARG A 7 -12.33 -12.17 8.35
N ILE A 8 -11.77 -11.16 7.71
CA ILE A 8 -10.65 -11.42 6.80
C ILE A 8 -9.57 -11.98 7.73
N GLY A 9 -9.18 -13.25 7.56
CA GLY A 9 -8.22 -13.92 8.42
C GLY A 9 -6.98 -13.04 8.54
N GLY A 10 -6.70 -12.54 9.76
CA GLY A 10 -5.58 -11.65 10.01
C GLY A 10 -4.28 -12.44 10.02
N SER A 11 -3.80 -12.76 8.82
CA SER A 11 -2.53 -13.44 8.61
C SER A 11 -1.44 -12.38 8.45
N ALA A 12 -0.25 -12.70 8.98
CA ALA A 12 0.87 -11.78 9.01
C ALA A 12 1.55 -11.72 7.66
N MET A 13 1.76 -10.49 7.22
CA MET A 13 2.41 -10.12 5.98
C MET A 13 3.64 -9.31 6.33
N GLU A 14 4.73 -9.57 5.62
CA GLU A 14 5.83 -8.62 5.58
C GLU A 14 5.35 -7.32 4.94
N THR A 15 5.87 -6.20 5.40
CA THR A 15 5.44 -4.89 4.94
C THR A 15 6.55 -4.19 4.20
N TYR A 16 6.21 -3.49 3.12
CA TYR A 16 7.16 -2.76 2.29
C TYR A 16 6.60 -1.40 1.90
N SER A 17 7.49 -0.48 1.51
CA SER A 17 7.11 0.80 0.91
C SER A 17 7.79 0.95 -0.44
N TYR A 18 6.99 1.19 -1.48
CA TYR A 18 7.45 1.65 -2.77
C TYR A 18 7.41 3.18 -2.83
N TYR A 19 8.49 3.78 -3.32
CA TYR A 19 8.55 5.20 -3.71
C TYR A 19 9.65 5.41 -4.76
N SER A 20 9.34 6.13 -5.84
CA SER A 20 10.31 6.58 -6.84
C SER A 20 11.23 5.46 -7.37
N GLY A 21 10.64 4.33 -7.79
CA GLY A 21 11.37 3.19 -8.35
C GLY A 21 12.16 2.37 -7.34
N ARG A 22 11.93 2.55 -6.03
CA ARG A 22 12.61 1.80 -4.97
C ARG A 22 11.61 1.14 -4.03
N VAL A 23 11.95 -0.06 -3.59
CA VAL A 23 11.22 -0.80 -2.55
C VAL A 23 12.08 -0.82 -1.29
N ASN A 24 11.50 -0.44 -0.16
CA ASN A 24 12.17 -0.44 1.14
C ASN A 24 11.38 -1.33 2.12
N PRO A 25 12.06 -2.10 2.98
CA PRO A 25 11.40 -2.84 4.05
C PRO A 25 10.71 -1.89 5.03
N GLY A 26 9.51 -2.29 5.46
CA GLY A 26 8.71 -1.57 6.44
C GLY A 26 7.80 -0.49 5.85
N ILE A 27 6.77 -0.13 6.62
CA ILE A 27 5.90 1.02 6.35
C ILE A 27 6.03 2.03 7.48
N LYS A 28 6.23 3.29 7.11
CA LYS A 28 6.32 4.39 8.06
C LYS A 28 5.00 4.61 8.80
N LEU A 29 5.12 4.74 10.12
CA LEU A 29 4.07 5.17 11.02
C LEU A 29 4.34 6.60 11.51
N GLU A 30 3.29 7.39 11.59
CA GLU A 30 3.32 8.74 12.15
C GLU A 30 2.37 8.84 13.35
N LYS A 31 2.70 9.75 14.27
CA LYS A 31 1.90 9.97 15.48
C LYS A 31 0.64 10.77 15.11
N ASP A 32 -0.50 10.25 15.50
CA ASP A 32 -1.82 10.86 15.38
C ASP A 32 -2.44 11.01 16.78
N GLU A 33 -3.03 12.17 17.05
CA GLU A 33 -3.61 12.48 18.37
C GLU A 33 -4.72 11.51 18.79
N ARG A 34 -5.48 10.96 17.84
CA ARG A 34 -6.63 10.09 18.10
C ARG A 34 -6.31 8.62 17.93
N LEU A 35 -5.44 8.29 16.97
CA LEU A 35 -5.15 6.92 16.57
C LEU A 35 -3.87 6.36 17.19
N GLY A 36 -3.06 7.18 17.86
CA GLY A 36 -1.75 6.78 18.36
C GLY A 36 -0.73 6.78 17.22
N TYR A 37 -0.33 5.62 16.72
CA TYR A 37 0.48 5.51 15.50
C TYR A 37 -0.40 5.05 14.33
N ALA A 38 -0.17 5.61 13.14
CA ALA A 38 -0.92 5.26 11.94
C ALA A 38 -0.06 5.39 10.68
N VAL A 39 -0.43 4.65 9.63
CA VAL A 39 0.02 4.90 8.27
C VAL A 39 -0.80 6.05 7.69
N PHE A 40 -0.13 7.04 7.11
CA PHE A 40 -0.74 8.18 6.46
C PHE A 40 -0.59 8.00 4.95
N LEU A 41 -1.70 8.12 4.23
CA LEU A 41 -1.74 7.97 2.78
C LEU A 41 -2.27 9.25 2.15
N GLY A 42 -1.52 9.82 1.22
CA GLY A 42 -1.85 11.08 0.54
C GLY A 42 -1.70 12.31 1.43
N GLU A 43 -2.42 13.39 1.10
CA GLU A 43 -2.23 14.69 1.75
C GLU A 43 -3.54 15.29 2.27
N ALA A 44 -3.42 16.17 3.28
CA ALA A 44 -4.55 16.99 3.74
C ALA A 44 -4.69 18.26 2.87
N GLY A 45 -5.93 18.71 2.68
CA GLY A 45 -6.20 20.00 2.04
C GLY A 45 -7.22 19.92 0.90
N ARG A 46 -7.50 21.06 0.28
CA ARG A 46 -8.48 21.14 -0.82
C ARG A 46 -8.00 20.33 -2.02
N GLY A 47 -8.88 19.50 -2.59
CA GLY A 47 -8.56 18.64 -3.73
C GLY A 47 -7.57 17.52 -3.40
N ARG A 48 -7.44 17.15 -2.12
CA ARG A 48 -6.56 16.09 -1.61
C ARG A 48 -7.38 15.19 -0.69
N ARG A 49 -6.89 13.97 -0.44
CA ARG A 49 -7.52 13.05 0.52
C ARG A 49 -6.45 12.35 1.35
N LEU A 50 -6.37 12.76 2.61
CA LEU A 50 -5.59 12.07 3.62
C LEU A 50 -6.39 10.90 4.19
N ILE A 51 -5.88 9.69 4.03
CA ILE A 51 -6.37 8.49 4.72
C ILE A 51 -5.40 8.12 5.84
N LYS A 52 -5.95 7.67 6.97
CA LYS A 52 -5.18 7.20 8.12
C LYS A 52 -5.54 5.76 8.45
N VAL A 53 -4.57 4.86 8.42
CA VAL A 53 -4.73 3.46 8.81
C VAL A 53 -4.02 3.25 10.15
N GLY A 54 -4.79 3.28 11.23
CA GLY A 54 -4.24 3.16 12.59
C GLY A 54 -3.95 1.71 12.99
N LEU A 55 -3.21 1.54 14.08
CA LEU A 55 -3.09 0.25 14.75
C LEU A 55 -4.43 -0.19 15.37
N ASP A 56 -4.69 -1.50 15.43
CA ASP A 56 -5.83 -2.05 16.17
C ASP A 56 -5.64 -1.82 17.68
N ARG A 57 -6.70 -1.45 18.38
CA ARG A 57 -6.64 -1.09 19.80
C ARG A 57 -6.41 -2.28 20.73
N TYR A 58 -6.93 -3.45 20.36
CA TYR A 58 -6.90 -4.64 21.20
C TYR A 58 -5.75 -5.57 20.83
N ASP A 59 -5.25 -5.43 19.61
CA ASP A 59 -4.26 -6.32 19.04
C ASP A 59 -3.36 -5.57 18.05
N PRO A 60 -2.61 -4.54 18.50
CA PRO A 60 -1.84 -3.66 17.62
C PRO A 60 -0.68 -4.39 16.95
N ALA A 61 -0.39 -4.02 15.70
CA ALA A 61 0.85 -4.43 15.04
C ALA A 61 2.07 -3.98 15.86
N CYS A 62 3.10 -4.83 15.90
CA CYS A 62 4.39 -4.46 16.47
C CYS A 62 5.11 -3.52 15.50
N PHE A 63 5.83 -2.54 16.02
CA PHE A 63 6.61 -1.60 15.24
C PHE A 63 7.88 -1.25 15.99
N GLU A 64 8.90 -0.84 15.25
CA GLU A 64 10.18 -0.42 15.78
C GLU A 64 10.30 1.09 15.69
N LYS A 65 11.00 1.69 16.66
CA LYS A 65 11.38 3.10 16.61
C LYS A 65 12.83 3.17 16.15
N CYS A 66 13.06 3.73 14.99
CA CYS A 66 14.38 3.97 14.43
C CYS A 66 14.98 5.26 14.99
N GLU A 67 16.29 5.43 14.79
CA GLU A 67 16.96 6.70 15.07
C GLU A 67 16.28 7.86 14.31
N GLY A 68 16.26 9.04 14.93
CA GLY A 68 15.52 10.20 14.42
C GLY A 68 14.02 10.19 14.73
N GLY A 69 13.53 9.22 15.51
CA GLY A 69 12.14 9.18 15.99
C GLY A 69 11.12 8.63 14.99
N THR A 70 11.60 8.10 13.86
CA THR A 70 10.77 7.41 12.87
C THR A 70 10.27 6.08 13.45
N ALA A 71 9.00 5.75 13.21
CA ALA A 71 8.43 4.45 13.58
C ALA A 71 8.14 3.63 12.32
N LEU A 72 8.54 2.37 12.27
CA LEU A 72 8.33 1.45 11.15
C LEU A 72 7.58 0.20 11.62
N VAL A 73 6.50 -0.16 10.94
CA VAL A 73 5.95 -1.52 11.03
C VAL A 73 6.65 -2.38 9.98
N PHE A 74 7.11 -3.57 10.35
CA PHE A 74 7.77 -4.51 9.43
C PHE A 74 6.91 -5.73 9.10
N ARG A 75 6.00 -6.10 10.02
CA ARG A 75 5.12 -7.26 9.88
C ARG A 75 3.78 -6.95 10.52
N CYS A 76 2.68 -7.20 9.82
CA CYS A 76 1.33 -7.00 10.37
C CYS A 76 0.26 -7.81 9.65
N GLY A 77 -0.90 -7.94 10.30
CA GLY A 77 -2.14 -8.29 9.61
C GLY A 77 -2.97 -7.05 9.30
N VAL A 78 -3.93 -7.17 8.39
CA VAL A 78 -4.91 -6.10 8.10
C VAL A 78 -6.30 -6.57 8.49
N LYS A 79 -7.01 -5.74 9.24
CA LYS A 79 -8.38 -6.02 9.68
C LYS A 79 -9.33 -4.94 9.18
N LYS A 80 -10.35 -5.38 8.46
CA LYS A 80 -11.49 -4.55 8.06
C LYS A 80 -12.50 -4.45 9.22
N ILE A 81 -12.91 -3.23 9.54
CA ILE A 81 -13.85 -2.90 10.60
C ILE A 81 -15.01 -2.13 10.01
N LYS A 82 -16.22 -2.65 10.17
CA LYS A 82 -17.44 -1.92 9.83
C LYS A 82 -17.92 -1.10 11.04
N THR A 83 -18.01 0.21 10.85
CA THR A 83 -18.50 1.14 11.86
C THR A 83 -20.03 1.05 11.99
N LYS A 84 -20.58 1.61 13.08
CA LYS A 84 -22.05 1.64 13.30
C LYS A 84 -22.79 2.39 12.20
N THR A 85 -22.13 3.38 11.59
CA THR A 85 -22.65 4.21 10.49
C THR A 85 -22.46 3.57 9.11
N GLY A 86 -21.95 2.33 9.05
CA GLY A 86 -21.78 1.58 7.81
C GLY A 86 -20.44 1.81 7.10
N PHE A 87 -19.67 2.84 7.48
CA PHE A 87 -18.34 3.08 6.93
C PHE A 87 -17.39 1.93 7.27
N GLU A 88 -16.50 1.63 6.33
CA GLU A 88 -15.48 0.62 6.47
C GLU A 88 -14.15 1.32 6.79
N LEU A 89 -13.45 0.79 7.80
CA LEU A 89 -12.13 1.26 8.23
C LEU A 89 -11.18 0.07 8.25
N PHE A 90 -9.90 0.33 8.01
CA PHE A 90 -8.86 -0.68 8.12
C PHE A 90 -7.97 -0.39 9.33
N ARG A 91 -7.46 -1.46 9.95
CA ARG A 91 -6.52 -1.40 11.07
C ARG A 91 -5.40 -2.41 10.89
N LEU A 92 -4.20 -2.03 11.32
CA LEU A 92 -3.05 -2.93 11.36
C LEU A 92 -3.06 -3.71 12.67
N THR A 93 -3.07 -5.04 12.59
CA THR A 93 -3.10 -5.94 13.74
C THR A 93 -1.77 -6.64 13.94
N ARG A 94 -1.54 -7.16 15.15
CA ARG A 94 -0.44 -8.08 15.43
C ARG A 94 -0.51 -9.30 14.51
N GLU A 95 0.65 -9.86 14.23
CA GLU A 95 0.80 -11.19 13.64
C GLU A 95 0.17 -12.25 14.54
N LYS A 96 -0.71 -13.09 13.96
CA LYS A 96 -1.26 -14.28 14.64
C LYS A 96 -0.82 -15.58 14.01
N ARG A 97 -0.62 -15.60 12.69
CA ARG A 97 0.00 -16.67 11.91
C ARG A 97 0.64 -16.05 10.68
N SER A 98 1.87 -16.43 10.35
CA SER A 98 2.45 -16.16 9.04
C SER A 98 1.62 -16.89 7.99
N GLU A 99 0.97 -16.17 7.08
CA GLU A 99 0.62 -16.77 5.79
C GLU A 99 1.86 -16.56 4.93
N PRO A 100 2.68 -17.60 4.68
CA PRO A 100 3.63 -17.49 3.60
C PRO A 100 2.80 -17.15 2.35
N ASN A 101 3.31 -16.24 1.51
CA ASN A 101 2.72 -15.86 0.21
C ASN A 101 1.94 -14.54 0.18
N ARG A 102 2.00 -13.68 1.20
CA ARG A 102 1.42 -12.32 1.09
C ARG A 102 2.29 -11.23 1.69
N VAL A 103 2.31 -10.08 1.04
CA VAL A 103 2.98 -8.87 1.52
C VAL A 103 2.03 -7.68 1.49
N LEU A 104 2.22 -6.74 2.42
CA LEU A 104 1.50 -5.47 2.45
C LEU A 104 2.43 -4.36 1.96
N VAL A 105 2.08 -3.69 0.87
CA VAL A 105 2.92 -2.65 0.28
C VAL A 105 2.19 -1.30 0.33
N ARG A 106 2.86 -0.27 0.85
CA ARG A 106 2.48 1.12 0.59
C ARG A 106 3.06 1.53 -0.75
N ILE A 107 2.24 1.99 -1.69
CA ILE A 107 2.69 2.42 -3.03
C ILE A 107 2.38 3.90 -3.18
N ASP A 108 3.40 4.73 -3.04
CA ASP A 108 3.31 6.17 -3.29
C ASP A 108 3.69 6.45 -4.76
N THR A 109 2.73 6.96 -5.53
CA THR A 109 2.90 7.26 -6.97
C THR A 109 3.28 8.72 -7.25
N SER A 110 3.61 9.50 -6.22
CA SER A 110 4.12 10.85 -6.41
C SER A 110 5.43 10.85 -7.18
N GLY A 111 5.64 11.93 -7.92
CA GLY A 111 6.84 12.14 -8.72
C GLY A 111 7.05 13.61 -9.02
N GLU A 112 7.12 13.93 -10.31
CA GLU A 112 7.35 15.30 -10.75
C GLU A 112 6.06 16.00 -11.13
N TYR A 113 6.00 17.30 -10.84
CA TYR A 113 4.91 18.12 -11.35
C TYR A 113 4.95 18.19 -12.89
N THR A 114 3.92 17.63 -13.50
CA THR A 114 3.55 17.83 -14.90
C THR A 114 2.06 18.11 -14.98
N ARG A 115 1.69 19.14 -15.75
CA ARG A 115 0.28 19.51 -15.91
C ARG A 115 -0.50 18.31 -16.45
N ASP A 116 -1.66 18.05 -15.85
CA ASP A 116 -2.58 16.97 -16.22
C ASP A 116 -2.00 15.54 -16.05
N SER A 117 -0.88 15.36 -15.35
CA SER A 117 -0.40 14.03 -14.99
C SER A 117 -1.04 13.52 -13.71
N TRP A 118 -1.35 12.22 -13.70
CA TRP A 118 -1.97 11.53 -12.57
C TRP A 118 -1.27 10.22 -12.26
N GLY A 119 -0.61 10.17 -11.10
CA GLY A 119 0.00 8.96 -10.56
C GLY A 119 -1.05 7.94 -10.13
N ARG A 120 -0.87 6.68 -10.51
CA ARG A 120 -1.79 5.57 -10.21
C ARG A 120 -1.14 4.20 -10.39
N THR A 121 -1.84 3.18 -9.92
CA THR A 121 -1.51 1.77 -10.17
C THR A 121 -2.52 1.10 -11.07
N GLU A 122 -2.07 0.09 -11.82
CA GLU A 122 -2.89 -0.79 -12.67
C GLU A 122 -2.43 -2.25 -12.44
N PRO A 123 -3.31 -3.17 -12.01
CA PRO A 123 -2.98 -4.60 -11.96
C PRO A 123 -2.62 -5.12 -13.36
N ILE A 124 -1.54 -5.89 -13.48
CA ILE A 124 -1.10 -6.49 -14.75
C ILE A 124 -0.88 -8.00 -14.68
N ALA A 125 -0.77 -8.58 -13.48
CA ALA A 125 -0.82 -10.01 -13.23
C ALA A 125 -1.46 -10.28 -11.85
N GLY A 126 -2.12 -11.44 -11.71
CA GLY A 126 -2.79 -11.85 -10.46
C GLY A 126 -4.03 -11.03 -10.08
N ASP A 127 -4.29 -10.92 -8.78
CA ASP A 127 -5.37 -10.09 -8.20
C ASP A 127 -4.86 -9.25 -7.01
N PRO A 128 -3.96 -8.26 -7.27
CA PRO A 128 -3.51 -7.30 -6.27
C PRO A 128 -4.68 -6.66 -5.52
N HIS A 129 -4.73 -6.83 -4.20
CA HIS A 129 -5.86 -6.38 -3.40
C HIS A 129 -5.60 -4.98 -2.81
N GLU A 130 -6.14 -3.96 -3.45
CA GLU A 130 -6.15 -2.59 -2.90
C GLU A 130 -7.01 -2.54 -1.63
N ILE A 131 -6.38 -2.19 -0.50
CA ILE A 131 -7.06 -2.03 0.79
C ILE A 131 -7.74 -0.67 0.84
N VAL A 132 -6.94 0.38 0.64
CA VAL A 132 -7.38 1.76 0.71
C VAL A 132 -6.34 2.65 0.05
N TYR A 133 -6.74 3.84 -0.42
CA TYR A 133 -5.80 4.84 -0.95
C TYR A 133 -6.14 6.25 -0.48
N GLY A 134 -5.10 7.03 -0.23
CA GLY A 134 -5.17 8.48 -0.22
C GLY A 134 -4.83 9.06 -1.60
N TYR A 135 -4.90 10.37 -1.73
CA TYR A 135 -4.30 11.06 -2.87
C TYR A 135 -3.78 12.44 -2.46
N GLY A 136 -2.64 12.80 -3.03
CA GLY A 136 -2.07 14.14 -2.97
C GLY A 136 -2.33 14.89 -4.27
N ALA A 137 -1.97 16.16 -4.29
CA ALA A 137 -2.24 17.01 -5.44
C ALA A 137 -1.28 18.20 -5.53
N HIS A 138 -0.84 18.52 -6.74
CA HIS A 138 -0.10 19.75 -6.99
C HIS A 138 -1.04 20.95 -7.16
N GLY A 139 -0.55 22.12 -6.75
CA GLY A 139 -1.26 23.39 -6.89
C GLY A 139 -2.53 23.52 -6.04
N LEU A 140 -3.38 24.48 -6.42
CA LEU A 140 -4.65 24.77 -5.75
C LEU A 140 -5.71 23.77 -6.21
N ALA A 141 -6.17 22.92 -5.28
CA ALA A 141 -7.23 21.94 -5.50
C ALA A 141 -6.96 20.90 -6.60
N GLY A 142 -5.69 20.53 -6.84
CA GLY A 142 -5.32 19.50 -7.81
C GLY A 142 -5.50 19.88 -9.28
N ARG A 143 -5.67 21.18 -9.56
CA ARG A 143 -5.73 21.72 -10.93
C ARG A 143 -4.47 21.47 -11.76
N CYS A 144 -3.38 21.09 -11.10
CA CYS A 144 -2.08 20.92 -11.71
C CYS A 144 -1.73 19.44 -11.96
N GLY A 145 -2.43 18.51 -11.33
CA GLY A 145 -2.04 17.09 -11.29
C GLY A 145 -2.15 16.55 -9.88
N GLY A 146 -1.94 15.25 -9.75
CA GLY A 146 -1.91 14.59 -8.46
C GLY A 146 -1.42 13.16 -8.53
N TRP A 147 -1.37 12.53 -7.37
CA TRP A 147 -0.91 11.16 -7.23
C TRP A 147 -1.78 10.42 -6.24
N LYS A 148 -1.83 9.11 -6.39
CA LYS A 148 -2.44 8.21 -5.42
C LYS A 148 -1.37 7.58 -4.53
N ASP A 149 -1.76 7.33 -3.29
CA ASP A 149 -0.91 6.68 -2.28
C ASP A 149 -1.71 5.50 -1.72
N TYR A 150 -1.32 4.31 -2.13
CA TYR A 150 -2.08 3.09 -1.91
C TYR A 150 -1.53 2.29 -0.75
N LEU A 151 -2.40 1.52 -0.11
CA LEU A 151 -2.03 0.38 0.69
C LEU A 151 -2.62 -0.86 0.04
N THR A 152 -1.77 -1.77 -0.41
CA THR A 152 -2.15 -2.91 -1.27
C THR A 152 -1.56 -4.19 -0.70
N ILE A 153 -2.34 -5.28 -0.72
CA ILE A 153 -1.83 -6.62 -0.45
C ILE A 153 -1.47 -7.27 -1.79
N LEU A 154 -0.26 -7.80 -1.88
CA LEU A 154 0.18 -8.64 -2.99
C LEU A 154 0.32 -10.08 -2.53
N GLN A 155 -0.12 -11.00 -3.37
CA GLN A 155 0.09 -12.44 -3.28
C GLN A 155 1.15 -12.87 -4.29
N ARG A 156 1.74 -14.05 -4.12
CA ARG A 156 2.69 -14.57 -5.11
C ARG A 156 2.04 -14.62 -6.49
N GLY A 157 2.78 -14.19 -7.51
CA GLY A 157 2.30 -14.03 -8.88
C GLY A 157 1.59 -12.70 -9.15
N ASP A 158 1.34 -11.87 -8.12
CA ASP A 158 0.74 -10.55 -8.33
C ASP A 158 1.79 -9.57 -8.88
N ALA A 159 1.38 -8.81 -9.90
CA ALA A 159 2.16 -7.70 -10.42
C ALA A 159 1.29 -6.46 -10.65
N VAL A 160 1.83 -5.30 -10.30
CA VAL A 160 1.19 -4.00 -10.44
C VAL A 160 2.07 -3.08 -11.25
N LYS A 161 1.54 -2.55 -12.35
CA LYS A 161 2.13 -1.41 -13.05
C LYS A 161 1.93 -0.16 -12.22
N ILE A 162 3.02 0.56 -12.01
CA ILE A 162 3.06 1.85 -11.32
C ILE A 162 3.28 2.93 -12.36
N ILE A 163 2.26 3.77 -12.54
CA ILE A 163 2.33 4.98 -13.34
C ILE A 163 2.67 6.12 -12.38
N THR A 164 3.90 6.57 -12.43
CA THR A 164 4.38 7.68 -11.60
C THR A 164 3.76 8.99 -12.10
N GLU A 165 3.40 9.89 -11.18
CA GLU A 165 3.04 11.25 -11.56
C GLU A 165 4.25 11.95 -12.22
N GLY A 166 3.99 12.63 -13.34
CA GLY A 166 5.02 13.35 -14.10
C GLY A 166 4.92 13.17 -15.61
N GLY A 167 4.08 12.24 -16.06
CA GLY A 167 3.84 12.01 -17.49
C GLY A 167 5.13 11.56 -18.18
N SER A 168 5.52 12.24 -19.26
CA SER A 168 6.74 11.91 -20.01
C SER A 168 8.05 12.24 -19.29
N LYS A 169 8.00 12.83 -18.08
CA LYS A 169 9.20 13.15 -17.29
C LYS A 169 9.59 12.04 -16.31
N THR A 170 8.72 11.06 -16.13
CA THR A 170 8.88 10.03 -15.11
C THR A 170 8.74 8.66 -15.71
N GLU A 171 9.51 7.73 -15.18
CA GLU A 171 9.45 6.33 -15.58
C GLU A 171 8.24 5.63 -14.96
N ASN A 172 7.75 4.62 -15.69
CA ASN A 172 6.77 3.68 -15.18
C ASN A 172 7.49 2.39 -14.74
N TYR A 173 7.00 1.79 -13.68
CA TYR A 173 7.60 0.61 -13.07
C TYR A 173 6.61 -0.54 -12.99
N VAL A 174 7.11 -1.75 -12.81
CA VAL A 174 6.34 -2.89 -12.32
C VAL A 174 6.83 -3.23 -10.94
N LEU A 175 5.90 -3.35 -9.99
CA LEU A 175 6.12 -3.94 -8.69
C LEU A 175 5.53 -5.35 -8.72
N GLU A 176 6.37 -6.35 -8.53
CA GLU A 176 6.02 -7.76 -8.66
C GLU A 176 6.39 -8.50 -7.39
N TYR A 177 5.49 -9.37 -6.93
CA TYR A 177 5.77 -10.34 -5.89
C TYR A 177 5.75 -11.73 -6.53
N ASP A 178 6.95 -12.22 -6.88
CA ASP A 178 7.09 -13.41 -7.73
C ASP A 178 6.63 -14.72 -7.05
N GLU A 179 6.58 -15.80 -7.83
CA GLU A 179 6.19 -17.15 -7.36
C GLU A 179 7.10 -17.71 -6.25
N TYR A 180 8.32 -17.17 -6.11
CA TYR A 180 9.26 -17.54 -5.07
C TYR A 180 9.09 -16.71 -3.79
N GLY A 181 8.22 -15.69 -3.82
CA GLY A 181 7.98 -14.78 -2.70
C GLY A 181 9.04 -13.70 -2.55
N LYS A 182 9.62 -13.23 -3.67
CA LYS A 182 10.51 -12.08 -3.69
C LYS A 182 9.75 -10.88 -4.25
N LEU A 183 9.75 -9.78 -3.48
CA LEU A 183 9.22 -8.50 -3.95
C LEU A 183 10.32 -7.77 -4.72
N SER A 184 10.05 -7.42 -5.97
CA SER A 184 11.00 -6.72 -6.84
C SER A 184 10.34 -5.55 -7.57
N VAL A 185 11.18 -4.63 -8.05
CA VAL A 185 10.76 -3.51 -8.88
C VAL A 185 11.66 -3.42 -10.11
N VAL A 186 11.05 -3.32 -11.29
CA VAL A 186 11.73 -3.17 -12.57
C VAL A 186 11.07 -2.06 -13.39
N ARG A 187 11.75 -1.53 -14.40
CA ARG A 187 11.10 -0.61 -15.35
C ARG A 187 10.09 -1.38 -16.18
N ILE A 188 9.01 -0.72 -16.60
CA ILE A 188 7.94 -1.38 -17.37
C ILE A 188 8.44 -1.98 -18.70
N GLU A 189 9.45 -1.38 -19.29
CA GLU A 189 10.09 -1.79 -20.55
C GLU A 189 11.09 -2.94 -20.38
N GLU A 190 11.47 -3.24 -19.13
CA GLU A 190 12.33 -4.38 -18.76
C GLU A 190 11.51 -5.57 -18.24
N TRP A 191 10.19 -5.43 -18.10
CA TRP A 191 9.33 -6.48 -17.56
C TRP A 191 8.89 -7.44 -18.65
N GLU A 192 9.30 -8.71 -18.54
CA GLU A 192 9.03 -9.77 -19.52
C GLU A 192 7.73 -10.56 -19.22
N GLY A 193 7.07 -10.25 -18.09
CA GLY A 193 5.89 -10.97 -17.62
C GLY A 193 6.22 -12.02 -16.55
N THR A 194 5.19 -12.47 -15.84
CA THR A 194 5.29 -13.64 -14.98
C THR A 194 5.18 -14.89 -15.86
N GLU A 195 6.26 -15.64 -16.06
CA GLU A 195 6.19 -16.96 -16.69
C GLU A 195 5.37 -17.89 -15.80
N THR A 196 4.09 -18.08 -16.12
CA THR A 196 3.35 -19.26 -15.67
C THR A 196 3.79 -20.41 -16.56
N GLU A 197 4.68 -21.27 -16.07
CA GLU A 197 4.86 -22.60 -16.66
C GLU A 197 3.47 -23.29 -16.62
N GLU A 198 2.82 -23.39 -17.78
CA GLU A 198 1.65 -24.24 -17.93
C GLU A 198 2.11 -25.67 -17.67
N GLU A 199 1.85 -26.20 -16.47
CA GLU A 199 1.95 -27.64 -16.19
C GLU A 199 1.08 -28.37 -17.21
N THR A 200 1.72 -28.88 -18.25
CA THR A 200 1.07 -29.69 -19.28
C THR A 200 0.77 -31.05 -18.64
N LEU A 201 -0.48 -31.24 -18.21
CA LEU A 201 -1.02 -32.51 -17.70
C LEU A 201 -1.12 -33.59 -18.79
#